data_AF-A0A9P6W962-F1
#
_entry.id   AF-A0A9P6W962-F1
#
_cell.length_a   1.000
_cell.length_b   1.000
_cell.length_c   1.000
_cell.angle_alpha   90.00
_cell.angle_beta   90.00
_cell.angle_gamma   90.00
#
_symmetry.space_group_name_H-M   'P 1'
#
loop_
_entity.id
_entity.type
_entity.pdbx_description
1 polymer ?
#
loop_
_entity_poly.entity_id
_entity_poly.type
_entity_poly.pdbx_seq_one_letter_code
_entity_poly.pdbx_strand_id
1 'polypeptide(L)'
;MSDSRTFSNDSDFAAEQGRKGGANQPDEIYKPSEHDGLREDGQPDKRLSSEHGFGGDRSRASEAGAKGGHTQPDEVYKPSEHGGMTKSGEPDKRMSSEHGFGGNREFASEMGKRGGAKTGDDE
;
A
#
# COMPACT_ATOMS: atom_id res chain seq x y z
N MET A 1 -20.76 -18.30 4.40
CA MET A 1 -20.17 -17.02 3.98
C MET A 1 -18.69 -17.33 3.77
N SER A 2 -18.19 -17.25 2.54
CA SER A 2 -16.77 -17.54 2.25
C SER A 2 -15.95 -16.36 2.73
N ASP A 3 -15.05 -16.57 3.69
CA ASP A 3 -14.06 -15.58 4.10
C ASP A 3 -13.35 -15.05 2.86
N SER A 4 -13.57 -13.78 2.55
CA SER A 4 -12.93 -13.16 1.40
C SER A 4 -11.43 -13.09 1.67
N ARG A 5 -10.63 -13.66 0.76
CA ARG A 5 -9.17 -13.51 0.79
C ARG A 5 -8.84 -12.02 0.66
N THR A 6 -8.27 -11.45 1.71
CA THR A 6 -7.93 -10.03 1.82
C THR A 6 -6.52 -9.87 2.37
N PHE A 7 -5.91 -8.70 2.17
CA PHE A 7 -4.55 -8.40 2.66
C PHE A 7 -4.38 -8.57 4.18
N SER A 8 -5.46 -8.45 4.95
CA SER A 8 -5.44 -8.54 6.40
C SER A 8 -5.52 -9.97 6.93
N ASN A 9 -6.12 -10.88 6.16
CA ASN A 9 -6.47 -12.23 6.65
C ASN A 9 -5.70 -13.35 5.94
N ASP A 10 -4.97 -13.06 4.87
CA ASP A 10 -4.23 -14.03 4.09
C ASP A 10 -2.86 -13.46 3.69
N SER A 11 -1.81 -13.91 4.38
CA SER A 11 -0.43 -13.47 4.13
C SER A 11 0.08 -13.89 2.77
N ASP A 12 -0.39 -15.04 2.26
CA ASP A 12 0.04 -15.57 0.96
C ASP A 12 -0.61 -14.76 -0.16
N PHE A 13 -1.90 -14.43 -0.02
CA PHE A 13 -2.57 -13.51 -0.93
C PHE A 13 -1.92 -12.13 -0.94
N ALA A 14 -1.58 -11.58 0.23
CA ALA A 14 -0.89 -10.29 0.32
C ALA A 14 0.48 -10.33 -0.38
N ALA A 15 1.26 -11.40 -0.16
CA ALA A 15 2.55 -11.61 -0.81
C ALA A 15 2.40 -11.77 -2.33
N GLU A 16 1.39 -12.50 -2.80
CA GLU A 16 1.10 -12.72 -4.22
C GLU A 16 0.73 -11.41 -4.93
N GLN A 17 -0.17 -10.61 -4.35
CA GLN A 17 -0.56 -9.33 -4.93
C GLN A 17 0.62 -8.34 -4.93
N GLY A 18 1.47 -8.36 -3.89
CA GLY A 18 2.71 -7.57 -3.86
C GLY A 18 3.67 -7.94 -4.99
N ARG A 19 3.88 -9.24 -5.23
CA ARG A 19 4.69 -9.73 -6.37
C ARG A 19 4.09 -9.30 -7.71
N LYS A 20 2.78 -9.43 -7.87
CA LYS A 20 2.08 -9.05 -9.10
C LYS A 20 2.16 -7.55 -9.39
N GLY A 21 2.08 -6.71 -8.36
CA GLY A 21 2.31 -5.27 -8.49
C GLY A 21 3.75 -4.92 -8.92
N GLY A 22 4.74 -5.68 -8.44
CA GLY A 22 6.13 -5.56 -8.86
C GLY A 22 6.45 -6.14 -10.24
N ALA A 23 5.63 -7.06 -10.75
CA ALA A 23 5.88 -7.76 -12.02
C ALA A 23 5.78 -6.88 -13.28
N ASN A 24 5.16 -5.69 -13.18
CA ASN A 24 5.11 -4.72 -14.29
C ASN A 24 6.35 -3.80 -14.32
N GLN A 25 7.36 -4.05 -13.48
CA GLN A 25 8.64 -3.37 -13.56
C GLN A 25 9.48 -4.02 -14.66
N PRO A 26 10.07 -3.26 -15.61
CA PRO A 26 11.03 -3.83 -16.56
C PRO A 26 12.15 -4.58 -15.83
N ASP A 27 12.52 -5.75 -16.36
CA ASP A 27 13.55 -6.61 -15.76
C ASP A 27 14.93 -5.91 -15.69
N GLU A 28 15.17 -4.93 -16.57
CA GLU A 28 16.40 -4.13 -16.67
C GLU A 28 16.32 -2.77 -15.94
N ILE A 29 15.62 -2.69 -14.81
CA ILE A 29 15.73 -1.50 -13.94
C ILE A 29 16.98 -1.64 -13.09
N TYR A 30 17.84 -0.62 -13.13
CA TYR A 30 18.99 -0.54 -12.23
C TYR A 30 18.55 -0.57 -10.77
N LYS A 31 19.09 -1.53 -10.01
CA LYS A 31 18.79 -1.75 -8.60
C LYS A 31 19.99 -1.37 -7.75
N PRO A 32 19.94 -0.23 -7.05
CA PRO A 32 21.01 0.19 -6.14
C PRO A 32 21.40 -0.87 -5.11
N SER A 33 20.46 -1.70 -4.67
CA SER A 33 20.72 -2.80 -3.75
C SER A 33 21.66 -3.89 -4.30
N GLU A 34 21.78 -4.00 -5.62
CA GLU A 34 22.71 -4.92 -6.30
C GLU A 34 24.07 -4.25 -6.58
N HIS A 35 24.20 -2.95 -6.26
CA HIS A 35 25.37 -2.10 -6.52
C HIS A 35 25.78 -1.28 -5.28
N ASP A 36 25.96 -1.95 -4.14
CA ASP A 36 26.42 -1.33 -2.88
C ASP A 36 25.58 -0.15 -2.37
N GLY A 37 24.33 -0.07 -2.82
CA GLY A 37 23.41 1.00 -2.51
C GLY A 37 23.65 2.30 -3.29
N LEU A 38 24.46 2.27 -4.35
CA LEU A 38 24.71 3.41 -5.22
C LEU A 38 23.65 3.49 -6.32
N ARG A 39 23.39 4.71 -6.78
CA ARG A 39 22.59 5.01 -7.99
C ARG A 39 23.48 4.86 -9.23
N GLU A 40 22.87 4.92 -10.42
CA GLU A 40 23.60 4.88 -11.70
C GLU A 40 24.68 5.97 -11.81
N ASP A 41 24.48 7.12 -11.16
CA ASP A 41 25.43 8.24 -11.10
C ASP A 41 26.54 8.06 -10.04
N GLY A 42 26.58 6.91 -9.36
CA GLY A 42 27.56 6.58 -8.32
C GLY A 42 27.28 7.26 -6.97
N GLN A 43 26.21 8.04 -6.83
CA GLN A 43 25.82 8.63 -5.55
C GLN A 43 25.05 7.63 -4.70
N PRO A 44 25.15 7.67 -3.35
CA PRO A 44 24.33 6.83 -2.49
C PRO A 44 22.83 7.03 -2.74
N ASP A 45 22.09 5.94 -2.86
CA ASP A 45 20.63 5.99 -2.95
C ASP A 45 20.02 6.22 -1.57
N LYS A 46 19.39 7.39 -1.40
CA LYS A 46 18.72 7.78 -0.15
C LYS A 46 17.63 6.80 0.29
N ARG A 47 17.01 6.05 -0.63
CA ARG A 47 15.98 5.04 -0.32
C ARG A 47 16.54 3.87 0.48
N LEU A 48 17.84 3.62 0.38
CA LEU A 48 18.53 2.59 1.15
C LEU A 48 19.12 3.13 2.45
N SER A 49 19.07 4.44 2.68
CA SER A 49 19.54 5.05 3.92
C SER A 49 18.50 4.93 5.03
N SER A 50 18.96 4.54 6.22
CA SER A 50 18.16 4.53 7.44
C SER A 50 17.83 5.93 7.96
N GLU A 51 18.52 6.98 7.47
CA GLU A 51 18.22 8.37 7.83
C GLU A 51 16.90 8.85 7.22
N HIS A 52 16.53 8.33 6.05
CA HIS A 52 15.36 8.79 5.29
C HIS A 52 14.15 7.85 5.42
N GLY A 53 14.09 7.05 6.50
CA GLY A 53 12.96 6.19 6.84
C GLY A 53 13.41 4.81 7.35
N PHE A 54 12.92 3.75 6.70
CA PHE A 54 13.27 2.36 7.02
C PHE A 54 14.25 1.75 5.99
N GLY A 55 14.87 2.59 5.16
CA GLY A 55 15.87 2.16 4.18
C GLY A 55 17.02 1.43 4.86
N GLY A 56 17.44 0.29 4.32
CA GLY A 56 18.58 -0.48 4.83
C GLY A 56 18.35 -1.22 6.16
N ASP A 57 17.27 -0.95 6.90
CA ASP A 57 16.96 -1.62 8.18
C ASP A 57 15.59 -2.30 8.14
N ARG A 58 15.60 -3.51 7.57
CA ARG A 58 14.40 -4.34 7.43
C ARG A 58 13.81 -4.74 8.78
N SER A 59 14.65 -4.99 9.78
CA SER A 59 14.21 -5.43 11.10
C SER A 59 13.39 -4.34 11.79
N ARG A 60 13.88 -3.10 11.76
CA ARG A 60 13.16 -1.95 12.30
C ARG A 60 11.86 -1.68 11.56
N ALA A 61 11.85 -1.87 10.23
CA ALA A 61 10.63 -1.76 9.43
C ALA A 61 9.57 -2.78 9.88
N SER A 62 9.98 -4.04 10.04
CA SER A 62 9.10 -5.14 10.47
C SER A 62 8.58 -4.94 11.88
N GLU A 63 9.43 -4.52 12.83
CA GLU A 63 9.01 -4.24 14.21
C GLU A 63 8.02 -3.08 14.28
N ALA A 64 8.31 -1.97 13.59
CA ALA A 64 7.41 -0.82 13.54
C ALA A 64 6.05 -1.20 12.92
N GLY A 65 6.06 -1.99 11.85
CA GLY A 65 4.85 -2.52 11.22
C GLY A 65 4.04 -3.42 12.15
N ALA A 66 4.68 -4.36 12.84
CA ALA A 66 4.03 -5.27 13.78
C ALA A 66 3.43 -4.51 14.97
N LYS A 67 4.16 -3.54 15.54
CA LYS A 67 3.67 -2.71 16.64
C LYS A 67 2.47 -1.86 16.22
N GLY A 68 2.51 -1.27 15.04
CA GLY A 68 1.37 -0.53 14.48
C GLY A 68 0.15 -1.43 14.28
N GLY A 69 0.36 -2.62 13.69
CA GLY A 69 -0.70 -3.60 13.45
C GLY A 69 -1.36 -4.11 14.73
N HIS A 70 -0.58 -4.39 15.77
CA HIS A 70 -1.09 -4.91 17.06
C HIS A 70 -1.97 -3.95 17.85
N THR A 71 -2.05 -2.66 17.48
CA THR A 71 -2.97 -1.71 18.15
C THR A 71 -4.41 -1.81 17.64
N GLN A 72 -4.64 -2.56 16.57
CA GLN A 72 -5.98 -2.82 16.06
C GLN A 72 -6.68 -3.83 16.99
N PRO A 73 -7.91 -3.56 17.46
CA PRO A 73 -8.69 -4.57 18.18
C PRO A 73 -9.03 -5.74 17.25
N ASP A 74 -9.20 -6.93 17.82
CA ASP A 74 -9.57 -8.15 17.07
C ASP A 74 -10.86 -7.93 16.25
N GLU A 75 -11.79 -7.12 16.77
CA GLU A 75 -13.01 -6.70 16.08
C GLU A 75 -12.99 -5.20 15.78
N VAL A 76 -12.64 -4.87 14.53
CA VAL A 76 -12.76 -3.51 13.99
C VAL A 76 -14.16 -3.33 13.40
N TYR A 77 -14.86 -2.29 13.86
CA TYR A 77 -16.18 -1.95 13.30
C TYR A 77 -16.06 -1.49 11.85
N LYS A 78 -16.82 -2.15 10.97
CA LYS A 78 -16.83 -1.91 9.52
C LYS A 78 -18.15 -1.26 9.11
N PRO A 79 -18.15 0.05 8.82
CA PRO A 79 -19.36 0.76 8.38
C PRO A 79 -20.04 0.10 7.18
N SER A 80 -19.26 -0.49 6.28
CA SER A 80 -19.78 -1.20 5.11
C SER A 80 -20.67 -2.39 5.45
N GLU A 81 -20.48 -3.05 6.59
CA GLU A 81 -21.33 -4.14 7.08
C GLU A 81 -22.59 -3.61 7.80
N HIS A 82 -22.67 -2.29 8.05
CA HIS A 82 -23.75 -1.60 8.76
C HIS A 82 -24.37 -0.47 7.94
N GLY A 83 -24.50 -0.64 6.63
CA GLY A 83 -25.17 0.33 5.75
C GLY A 83 -24.45 1.66 5.61
N GLY A 84 -23.14 1.69 5.85
CA GLY A 84 -22.31 2.89 5.80
C GLY A 84 -22.39 3.76 7.07
N MET A 85 -22.97 3.25 8.16
CA MET A 85 -23.12 4.00 9.40
C MET A 85 -21.92 3.80 10.33
N THR A 86 -21.76 4.74 11.26
CA THR A 86 -20.85 4.67 12.41
C THR A 86 -21.51 3.89 13.56
N LYS A 87 -20.73 3.57 14.61
CA LYS A 87 -21.27 2.94 15.84
C LYS A 87 -22.36 3.77 16.52
N SER A 88 -22.39 5.09 16.31
CA SER A 88 -23.42 5.97 16.86
C SER A 88 -24.66 6.09 15.96
N GLY A 89 -24.69 5.44 14.80
CA GLY A 89 -25.81 5.48 13.86
C GLY A 89 -25.78 6.63 12.85
N GLU A 90 -24.78 7.51 12.93
CA GLU A 90 -24.56 8.58 11.96
C GLU A 90 -23.86 8.04 10.70
N PRO A 91 -24.05 8.64 9.51
CA PRO A 91 -23.30 8.27 8.31
C PRO A 91 -21.78 8.36 8.54
N ASP A 92 -21.04 7.29 8.23
CA ASP A 92 -19.59 7.28 8.34
C ASP A 92 -18.98 8.03 7.17
N LYS A 93 -18.25 9.10 7.48
CA LYS A 93 -17.60 9.97 6.48
C LYS A 93 -16.66 9.20 5.55
N ARG A 94 -16.04 8.10 6.00
CA ARG A 94 -15.17 7.26 5.16
C ARG A 94 -15.93 6.63 3.99
N MET A 95 -17.25 6.55 4.07
CA MET A 95 -18.13 6.05 3.02
C MET A 95 -18.68 7.16 2.13
N SER A 96 -18.44 8.43 2.46
CA SER A 96 -18.83 9.56 1.61
C SER A 96 -17.81 9.82 0.52
N SER A 97 -18.27 10.03 -0.72
CA SER A 97 -17.45 10.46 -1.85
C SER A 97 -16.76 11.81 -1.64
N GLU A 98 -17.22 12.61 -0.66
CA GLU A 98 -16.58 13.88 -0.30
C GLU A 98 -15.29 13.67 0.52
N HIS A 99 -15.13 12.53 1.18
CA HIS A 99 -13.96 12.21 2.01
C HIS A 99 -13.14 11.09 1.33
N GLY A 100 -12.42 11.46 0.28
CA GLY A 100 -11.57 10.55 -0.50
C GLY A 100 -12.34 9.84 -1.60
N PHE A 101 -12.23 8.51 -1.68
CA PHE A 101 -12.90 7.70 -2.70
C PHE A 101 -14.23 7.10 -2.24
N GLY A 102 -14.62 7.29 -0.97
CA GLY A 102 -16.01 7.16 -0.49
C GLY A 102 -16.84 6.01 -1.03
N GLY A 103 -16.33 4.78 -0.98
CA GLY A 103 -17.04 3.60 -1.50
C GLY A 103 -17.24 3.54 -3.02
N ASN A 104 -16.86 4.57 -3.78
CA ASN A 104 -16.92 4.61 -5.25
C ASN A 104 -15.70 3.89 -5.84
N ARG A 105 -15.83 2.57 -5.98
CA ARG A 105 -14.77 1.67 -6.43
C ARG A 105 -14.32 1.96 -7.85
N GLU A 106 -15.25 2.33 -8.72
CA GLU A 106 -15.00 2.62 -10.13
C GLU A 106 -14.08 3.84 -10.25
N PHE A 107 -14.44 4.92 -9.57
CA PHE A 107 -13.64 6.15 -9.56
C PHE A 107 -12.26 5.93 -8.92
N ALA A 108 -12.19 5.20 -7.80
CA ALA A 108 -10.93 4.83 -7.17
C ALA A 108 -10.01 4.04 -8.12
N SER A 109 -10.58 3.09 -8.85
CA SER A 109 -9.85 2.24 -9.79
C SER A 109 -9.36 3.04 -11.00
N GLU A 110 -10.16 3.97 -11.51
CA GLU A 110 -9.75 4.84 -12.61
C GLU A 110 -8.61 5.78 -12.20
N MET A 111 -8.74 6.45 -11.04
CA MET A 111 -7.69 7.32 -10.52
C MET A 111 -6.40 6.55 -10.21
N GLY A 112 -6.51 5.34 -9.68
CA GLY A 112 -5.35 4.46 -9.45
C GLY A 112 -4.65 4.07 -10.74
N LYS A 113 -5.40 3.73 -11.80
CA LYS A 113 -4.83 3.47 -13.14
C LYS A 113 -4.17 4.72 -13.72
N ARG A 114 -4.80 5.89 -13.61
CA ARG A 114 -4.24 7.16 -14.10
C ARG A 114 -2.94 7.52 -13.37
N GLY A 115 -2.89 7.41 -12.04
CA GLY A 115 -1.70 7.72 -11.26
C GLY A 115 -0.58 6.67 -11.41
N GLY A 116 -0.92 5.42 -11.70
CA GLY A 116 0.04 4.34 -11.94
C GLY A 116 0.53 4.22 -13.38
N ALA A 117 -0.17 4.85 -14.34
CA ALA A 117 0.29 4.94 -15.71
C ALA A 117 1.48 5.89 -15.75
N LYS A 118 2.66 5.38 -16.13
CA LYS A 118 3.74 6.24 -16.60
C LYS A 118 3.19 6.99 -17.81
N THR A 119 2.93 8.29 -17.68
CA THR A 119 2.83 9.17 -18.84
C THR A 119 4.24 9.22 -19.43
N GLY A 120 4.51 8.29 -20.34
CA GLY A 120 5.75 8.22 -21.11
C GLY A 120 5.60 8.93 -22.45
N ASP A 121 4.96 10.10 -22.45
CA ASP A 121 4.81 10.95 -23.63
C ASP A 121 5.26 12.37 -23.25
N ASP A 122 6.58 12.56 -23.16
CA ASP A 122 7.22 13.86 -23.37
C ASP A 122 8.25 13.68 -24.49
N GLU A 123 8.01 14.43 -25.57
CA GLU A 123 8.75 14.63 -26.85
C GLU A 123 8.69 13.56 -27.96
#